data_AF-A0A1A7KEX6-F1
#
_entry.id   AF-A0A1A7KEX6-F1
#
_cell.length_a   1.000
_cell.length_b   1.000
_cell.length_c   1.000
_cell.angle_alpha   90.00
_cell.angle_beta   90.00
_cell.angle_gamma   90.00
#
_symmetry.space_group_name_H-M   'P 1'
#
loop_
_entity.id
_entity.type
_entity.pdbx_description
1 polymer ?
#
loop_
_entity_poly.entity_id
_entity_poly.type
_entity_poly.pdbx_seq_one_letter_code
_entity_poly.pdbx_strand_id
1 'polypeptide(L)'
;MKKDLLVRLCLIMSVVLALYSCHNEDFASQDANSQRNPADFFKHSKASGGLNAKSGVDYIAILEAYNREKDFLSTMPDQKGMPIWEKMQVLDVAEKTVLYVPLSSDNTSLSSLLLINLDENNEVSVLRNFTNDYLEKFVYNVEYPANKRKFLMDTFLQMDFLCFGQQTFTNLPLDLYEGVTDIIG
;
A
#
# COMPACT_ATOMS: atom_id res chain seq x y z
N MET A 1 55.94 -0.86 -23.18
CA MET A 1 55.87 0.15 -22.10
C MET A 1 54.66 1.08 -22.19
N LYS A 2 54.50 1.95 -23.21
CA LYS A 2 53.32 2.86 -23.27
C LYS A 2 51.98 2.13 -23.48
N LYS A 3 51.96 1.04 -24.27
CA LYS A 3 50.75 0.24 -24.53
C LYS A 3 50.30 -0.58 -23.31
N ASP A 4 51.25 -1.14 -22.58
CA ASP A 4 50.97 -1.92 -21.35
C ASP A 4 50.43 -1.04 -20.22
N LEU A 5 50.89 0.21 -20.16
CA LEU A 5 50.42 1.20 -19.20
C LEU A 5 48.99 1.64 -19.50
N LEU A 6 48.63 1.75 -20.78
CA LEU A 6 47.29 2.13 -21.23
C LEU A 6 46.26 1.01 -20.97
N VAL A 7 46.65 -0.25 -21.18
CA VAL A 7 45.81 -1.42 -20.84
C VAL A 7 45.56 -1.53 -19.34
N ARG A 8 46.59 -1.30 -18.51
CA ARG A 8 46.44 -1.27 -17.05
C ARG A 8 45.52 -0.14 -16.58
N LEU A 9 45.57 1.02 -17.24
CA LEU A 9 44.74 2.16 -16.90
C LEU A 9 43.26 1.92 -17.22
N CYS A 10 42.97 1.29 -18.38
CA CYS A 10 41.62 0.88 -18.74
C CYS A 10 41.05 -0.14 -17.75
N LEU A 11 41.86 -1.11 -17.31
CA LEU A 11 41.42 -2.13 -16.36
C LEU A 11 41.13 -1.55 -14.97
N ILE A 12 41.94 -0.60 -14.50
CA ILE A 12 41.69 0.12 -13.25
C ILE A 12 40.41 0.95 -13.34
N MET A 13 40.18 1.67 -14.45
CA MET A 13 38.95 2.44 -14.67
C MET A 13 37.70 1.56 -14.64
N SER A 14 37.73 0.37 -15.25
CA SER A 14 36.62 -0.57 -15.21
C SER A 14 36.32 -1.08 -13.79
N VAL A 15 37.36 -1.32 -12.98
CA VAL A 15 37.19 -1.73 -11.57
C VAL A 15 36.62 -0.58 -10.73
N VAL A 16 37.09 0.66 -10.93
CA VAL A 16 36.56 1.84 -10.21
C VAL A 16 35.09 2.10 -10.57
N LEU A 17 34.72 1.97 -11.85
CA LEU A 17 33.32 2.12 -12.29
C LEU A 17 32.41 1.00 -11.77
N ALA A 18 32.92 -0.23 -11.67
CA ALA A 18 32.20 -1.35 -11.06
C ALA A 18 32.00 -1.15 -9.54
N LEU A 19 33.03 -0.67 -8.83
CA LEU A 19 32.93 -0.34 -7.40
C LEU A 19 32.01 0.87 -7.13
N TYR A 20 31.99 1.86 -8.02
CA TYR A 20 31.04 2.99 -7.93
C TYR A 20 29.61 2.59 -8.28
N SER A 21 29.40 1.63 -9.18
CA SER A 21 28.06 1.08 -9.45
C SER A 21 27.53 0.21 -8.31
N CYS A 22 28.40 -0.26 -7.41
CA CYS A 22 28.01 -0.87 -6.14
C CYS A 22 27.80 0.16 -5.01
N HIS A 23 28.03 1.45 -5.27
CA HIS A 23 27.85 2.52 -4.28
C HIS A 23 26.71 3.45 -4.69
N ASN A 24 25.54 2.87 -4.95
CA ASN A 24 24.31 3.63 -5.01
C ASN A 24 23.10 2.74 -4.71
N GLU A 25 22.96 2.34 -3.44
CA GLU A 25 21.66 2.29 -2.79
C GLU A 25 21.88 2.88 -1.40
N ASP A 26 21.41 4.11 -1.22
CA ASP A 26 21.14 4.70 0.09
C ASP A 26 20.11 3.83 0.81
N PHE A 27 20.54 2.66 1.29
CA PHE A 27 19.98 2.10 2.51
C PHE A 27 20.62 2.89 3.65
N ALA A 28 20.17 4.14 3.78
CA ALA A 28 20.23 4.80 5.06
C ALA A 28 19.58 3.84 6.05
N SER A 29 20.42 3.35 6.96
CA SER A 29 20.07 2.63 8.18
C SER A 29 18.64 2.92 8.59
N GLN A 30 17.80 1.88 8.60
CA GLN A 30 16.54 1.88 9.33
C GLN A 30 16.87 2.14 10.80
N ASP A 31 16.93 3.42 11.15
CA ASP A 31 17.13 3.87 12.50
C ASP A 31 15.97 3.36 13.36
N ALA A 32 16.34 2.90 14.55
CA ALA A 32 15.54 2.16 15.50
C ALA A 32 14.47 3.01 16.23
N ASN A 33 13.72 3.82 15.49
CA ASN A 33 12.49 4.49 15.93
C ASN A 33 11.54 4.62 14.73
N SER A 34 10.92 3.49 14.36
CA SER A 34 10.14 3.31 13.13
C SER A 34 8.75 3.95 13.18
N GLN A 35 8.63 5.18 13.66
CA GLN A 35 7.40 5.95 13.50
C GLN A 35 7.36 6.52 12.08
N ARG A 36 6.30 6.17 11.36
CA ARG A 36 5.93 6.74 10.06
C ARG A 36 5.94 8.27 10.12
N ASN A 37 6.68 8.92 9.22
CA ASN A 37 6.68 10.37 9.08
C ASN A 37 5.38 10.85 8.39
N PRO A 38 4.55 11.72 9.00
CA PRO A 38 3.32 12.21 8.39
C PRO A 38 3.55 12.92 7.04
N ALA A 39 4.64 13.66 6.89
CA ALA A 39 4.95 14.37 5.64
C ALA A 39 5.20 13.40 4.47
N ASP A 40 5.83 12.26 4.75
CA ASP A 40 6.04 11.21 3.76
C ASP A 40 4.75 10.44 3.48
N PHE A 41 3.91 10.24 4.50
CA PHE A 41 2.63 9.56 4.34
C PHE A 41 1.69 10.34 3.40
N PHE A 42 1.57 11.65 3.55
CA PHE A 42 0.71 12.48 2.71
C PHE A 42 1.39 13.01 1.44
N LYS A 43 2.59 12.52 1.12
CA LYS A 43 3.31 12.96 -0.08
C LYS A 43 2.56 12.55 -1.34
N HIS A 44 2.12 13.54 -2.12
CA HIS A 44 1.49 13.29 -3.42
C HIS A 44 2.45 12.56 -4.36
N SER A 45 1.98 11.51 -5.02
CA SER A 45 2.70 10.85 -6.12
C SER A 45 2.74 11.80 -7.33
N LYS A 46 3.86 12.51 -7.51
CA LYS A 46 4.08 13.42 -8.65
C LYS A 46 3.93 12.74 -10.02
N ALA A 47 4.04 11.42 -10.08
CA ALA A 47 4.01 10.63 -11.31
C ALA A 47 2.61 10.46 -11.94
N SER A 48 1.53 10.72 -11.19
CA SER A 48 0.17 10.35 -11.58
C SER A 48 -0.80 11.53 -11.67
N GLY A 49 -0.31 12.70 -12.09
CA GLY A 49 -1.11 13.79 -12.70
C GLY A 49 -2.59 13.87 -12.28
N GLY A 50 -2.88 14.00 -10.98
CA GLY A 50 -4.24 14.22 -10.48
C GLY A 50 -5.21 13.02 -10.49
N LEU A 51 -4.76 11.80 -10.74
CA LEU A 51 -5.65 10.62 -10.84
C LEU A 51 -6.36 10.23 -9.53
N ASN A 52 -5.86 10.68 -8.38
CA ASN A 52 -6.45 10.35 -7.08
C ASN A 52 -7.61 11.29 -6.70
N ALA A 53 -7.85 12.33 -7.51
CA ALA A 53 -8.97 13.25 -7.38
C ALA A 53 -10.07 12.88 -8.38
N LYS A 54 -10.84 11.82 -8.10
CA LYS A 54 -12.15 11.69 -8.76
C LYS A 54 -13.01 12.86 -8.26
N SER A 55 -13.57 13.63 -9.20
CA SER A 55 -14.49 14.76 -8.97
C SER A 55 -13.87 16.07 -8.47
N GLY A 56 -12.56 16.28 -8.62
CA GLY A 56 -11.90 17.55 -8.24
C GLY A 56 -11.70 17.74 -6.73
N VAL A 57 -11.95 16.70 -5.94
CA VAL A 57 -11.71 16.67 -4.49
C VAL A 57 -10.32 16.10 -4.22
N ASP A 58 -9.53 16.79 -3.40
CA ASP A 58 -8.23 16.30 -2.94
C ASP A 58 -8.38 15.53 -1.63
N TYR A 59 -8.65 14.22 -1.75
CA TYR A 59 -8.81 13.35 -0.61
C TYR A 59 -7.56 13.24 0.26
N ILE A 60 -6.36 13.38 -0.32
CA ILE A 60 -5.11 13.33 0.44
C ILE A 60 -5.02 14.55 1.35
N ALA A 61 -5.35 15.74 0.83
CA ALA A 61 -5.38 16.97 1.63
C ALA A 61 -6.43 16.93 2.75
N ILE A 62 -7.60 16.33 2.51
CA ILE A 62 -8.63 16.11 3.55
C ILE A 62 -8.08 15.21 4.66
N LEU A 63 -7.44 14.09 4.30
CA LEU A 63 -6.86 13.17 5.29
C LEU A 63 -5.69 13.80 6.04
N GLU A 64 -4.86 14.60 5.38
CA GLU A 64 -3.77 15.34 6.03
C GLU A 64 -4.32 16.33 7.06
N ALA A 65 -5.35 17.10 6.69
CA ALA A 65 -6.01 18.03 7.61
C ALA A 65 -6.63 17.29 8.81
N TYR A 66 -7.32 16.18 8.56
CA TYR A 66 -7.88 15.33 9.61
C TYR A 66 -6.78 14.77 10.53
N ASN A 67 -5.63 14.36 9.98
CA ASN A 67 -4.49 13.91 10.79
C ASN A 67 -3.90 15.03 11.65
N ARG A 68 -3.81 16.27 11.16
CA ARG A 68 -3.32 17.38 11.98
C ARG A 68 -4.20 17.63 13.20
N GLU A 69 -5.50 17.34 13.11
CA GLU A 69 -6.45 17.52 14.21
C GLU A 69 -6.55 16.32 15.14
N LYS A 70 -6.50 15.11 14.59
CA LYS A 70 -6.80 13.86 15.32
C LYS A 70 -5.59 12.97 15.57
N ASP A 71 -4.47 13.25 14.92
CA ASP A 71 -3.25 12.45 14.94
C ASP A 71 -3.51 10.95 14.71
N PHE A 72 -4.40 10.62 13.76
CA PHE A 72 -4.84 9.24 13.59
C PHE A 72 -3.68 8.32 13.19
N LEU A 73 -2.65 8.82 12.49
CA LEU A 73 -1.51 8.01 12.06
C LEU A 73 -0.77 7.37 13.24
N SER A 74 -0.67 8.06 14.40
CA SER A 74 0.00 7.51 15.59
C SER A 74 -0.79 6.38 16.26
N THR A 75 -2.09 6.28 15.95
CA THR A 75 -3.02 5.30 16.55
C THR A 75 -3.28 4.08 15.67
N MET A 76 -2.83 4.09 14.41
CA MET A 76 -3.07 2.97 13.49
C MET A 76 -2.34 1.71 13.95
N PRO A 77 -2.96 0.51 13.85
CA PRO A 77 -2.26 -0.74 14.12
C PRO A 77 -1.04 -0.97 13.22
N ASP A 78 -1.15 -0.71 11.91
CA ASP A 78 -0.01 -0.70 11.01
C ASP A 78 0.73 0.64 11.11
N GLN A 79 1.93 0.61 11.70
CA GLN A 79 2.83 1.75 11.85
C GLN A 79 3.92 1.83 10.77
N LYS A 80 4.04 0.82 9.90
CA LYS A 80 5.12 0.72 8.89
C LYS A 80 4.64 0.92 7.46
N GLY A 81 3.38 0.58 7.17
CA GLY A 81 2.82 0.68 5.83
C GLY A 81 2.85 2.12 5.29
N MET A 82 3.28 2.29 4.05
CA MET A 82 3.20 3.55 3.32
C MET A 82 2.10 3.45 2.25
N PRO A 83 1.35 4.53 1.99
CA PRO A 83 0.24 4.50 1.08
C PRO A 83 0.69 4.47 -0.37
N ILE A 84 0.03 3.61 -1.15
CA ILE A 84 0.16 3.58 -2.60
C ILE A 84 -0.97 4.41 -3.18
N TRP A 85 -0.80 5.74 -3.11
CA TRP A 85 -1.87 6.69 -3.40
C TRP A 85 -2.46 6.53 -4.80
N GLU A 86 -1.63 6.25 -5.81
CA GLU A 86 -2.02 6.02 -7.21
C GLU A 86 -2.90 4.77 -7.43
N LYS A 87 -3.03 3.92 -6.41
CA LYS A 87 -3.89 2.73 -6.43
C LYS A 87 -5.12 2.86 -5.52
N MET A 88 -5.28 4.01 -4.85
CA MET A 88 -6.46 4.29 -4.03
C MET A 88 -7.74 4.12 -4.85
N GLN A 89 -8.72 3.39 -4.30
CA GLN A 89 -10.05 3.27 -4.90
C GLN A 89 -11.02 4.22 -4.19
N VAL A 90 -11.85 4.89 -5.00
CA VAL A 90 -12.90 5.81 -4.54
C VAL A 90 -14.24 5.25 -5.01
N LEU A 91 -15.14 5.04 -4.06
CA LEU A 91 -16.49 4.54 -4.30
C LEU A 91 -17.52 5.48 -3.67
N ASP A 92 -18.35 6.08 -4.51
CA ASP A 92 -19.48 6.90 -4.04
C ASP A 92 -20.70 6.00 -3.83
N VAL A 93 -21.20 5.97 -2.60
CA VAL A 93 -22.36 5.19 -2.17
C VAL A 93 -23.37 6.11 -1.51
N ALA A 94 -24.37 6.53 -2.28
CA ALA A 94 -25.39 7.49 -1.85
C ALA A 94 -24.74 8.80 -1.33
N GLU A 95 -24.93 9.11 -0.05
CA GLU A 95 -24.44 10.33 0.62
C GLU A 95 -23.05 10.15 1.25
N LYS A 96 -22.30 9.11 0.85
CA LYS A 96 -20.98 8.80 1.41
C LYS A 96 -19.98 8.46 0.32
N THR A 97 -18.75 8.89 0.51
CA THR A 97 -17.61 8.47 -0.30
C THR A 97 -16.73 7.54 0.51
N VAL A 98 -16.45 6.36 -0.02
CA VAL A 98 -15.58 5.35 0.60
C VAL A 98 -14.24 5.33 -0.12
N LEU A 99 -13.17 5.51 0.64
CA LEU A 99 -11.79 5.44 0.17
C LEU A 99 -11.18 4.12 0.64
N TYR A 100 -10.57 3.38 -0.29
CA TYR A 100 -9.73 2.24 -0.01
C TYR A 100 -8.29 2.61 -0.37
N VAL A 101 -7.48 2.83 0.66
CA VAL A 101 -6.08 3.24 0.54
C VAL A 101 -5.20 2.03 0.86
N PRO A 102 -4.57 1.40 -0.15
CA PRO A 102 -3.66 0.29 0.08
C PRO A 102 -2.36 0.79 0.73
N LEU A 103 -1.88 0.07 1.75
CA LEU A 103 -0.63 0.35 2.44
C LEU A 103 0.35 -0.82 2.22
N SER A 104 1.62 -0.49 2.01
CA SER A 104 2.69 -1.47 1.87
C SER A 104 3.91 -1.08 2.68
N SER A 105 4.51 -2.02 3.39
CA SER A 105 5.76 -1.81 4.11
C SER A 105 7.01 -2.16 3.29
N ASP A 106 6.84 -2.86 2.17
CA ASP A 106 7.93 -3.45 1.37
C ASP A 106 7.82 -3.14 -0.14
N ASN A 107 6.76 -2.47 -0.59
CA ASN A 107 6.41 -2.20 -1.98
C ASN A 107 6.21 -3.45 -2.85
N THR A 108 6.02 -4.63 -2.25
CA THR A 108 5.78 -5.88 -2.98
C THR A 108 4.50 -6.59 -2.55
N SER A 109 3.99 -6.29 -1.35
CA SER A 109 2.76 -6.86 -0.83
C SER A 109 1.94 -5.84 -0.04
N LEU A 110 0.64 -6.10 0.10
CA LEU A 110 -0.23 -5.30 0.94
C LEU A 110 0.06 -5.60 2.43
N SER A 111 0.50 -4.60 3.19
CA SER A 111 0.68 -4.73 4.65
C SER A 111 -0.63 -4.51 5.40
N SER A 112 -1.44 -3.57 4.92
CA SER A 112 -2.77 -3.28 5.45
C SER A 112 -3.61 -2.48 4.45
N LEU A 113 -4.91 -2.40 4.73
CA LEU A 113 -5.87 -1.60 3.97
C LEU A 113 -6.47 -0.53 4.87
N LEU A 114 -6.29 0.74 4.51
CA LEU A 114 -6.92 1.85 5.20
C LEU A 114 -8.25 2.18 4.51
N LEU A 115 -9.34 2.02 5.24
CA LEU A 115 -10.69 2.35 4.81
C LEU A 115 -11.14 3.64 5.47
N ILE A 116 -11.55 4.61 4.66
CA ILE A 116 -12.09 5.88 5.13
C ILE A 116 -13.48 6.10 4.54
N ASN A 117 -14.44 6.49 5.37
CA ASN A 117 -15.71 7.02 4.91
C ASN A 117 -15.73 8.53 5.10
N LEU A 118 -16.03 9.24 4.02
CA LEU A 118 -16.36 10.65 4.01
C LEU A 118 -17.88 10.80 3.94
N ASP A 119 -18.43 11.77 4.66
CA ASP A 119 -19.82 12.16 4.53
C ASP A 119 -20.04 13.11 3.33
N GLU A 120 -21.27 13.62 3.18
CA GLU A 120 -21.65 14.55 2.11
C GLU A 120 -20.86 15.88 2.11
N ASN A 121 -20.26 16.25 3.25
CA ASN A 121 -19.45 17.45 3.41
C ASN A 121 -17.94 17.16 3.24
N ASN A 122 -17.59 15.94 2.83
CA ASN A 122 -16.22 15.43 2.77
C ASN A 122 -15.51 15.36 4.14
N GLU A 123 -16.26 15.24 5.24
CA GLU A 123 -15.68 15.05 6.57
C GLU A 123 -15.46 13.56 6.87
N VAL A 124 -14.35 13.24 7.53
CA VAL A 124 -14.02 11.86 7.92
C VAL A 124 -14.98 11.39 9.01
N SER A 125 -15.91 10.52 8.63
CA SER A 125 -16.90 9.93 9.54
C SER A 125 -16.45 8.58 10.13
N VAL A 126 -15.67 7.81 9.36
CA VAL A 126 -15.11 6.51 9.79
C VAL A 126 -13.71 6.37 9.23
N LEU A 127 -12.78 5.89 10.06
CA LEU A 127 -11.44 5.50 9.64
C LEU A 127 -11.08 4.16 10.28
N ARG A 128 -10.68 3.18 9.47
CA ARG A 128 -10.22 1.87 9.95
C ARG A 128 -9.02 1.40 9.18
N ASN A 129 -8.04 0.88 9.91
CA ASN A 129 -6.88 0.22 9.33
C ASN A 129 -6.99 -1.29 9.55
N PHE A 130 -7.21 -2.01 8.46
CA PHE A 130 -7.31 -3.47 8.46
C PHE A 130 -5.93 -4.05 8.17
N THR A 131 -5.28 -4.63 9.18
CA THR A 131 -4.00 -5.32 9.02
C THR A 131 -4.20 -6.75 8.55
N ASN A 132 -3.14 -7.40 8.05
CA ASN A 132 -3.18 -8.82 7.73
C ASN A 132 -3.53 -9.69 8.96
N ASP A 133 -3.04 -9.34 10.15
CA ASP A 133 -3.42 -10.03 11.40
C ASP A 133 -4.91 -9.92 11.71
N TYR A 134 -5.51 -8.74 11.46
CA TYR A 134 -6.95 -8.56 11.61
C TYR A 134 -7.71 -9.38 10.56
N LEU A 135 -7.26 -9.32 9.30
CA LEU A 135 -7.86 -10.05 8.20
C LEU A 135 -7.90 -11.54 8.50
N GLU A 136 -6.78 -12.12 8.90
CA GLU A 136 -6.69 -13.54 9.25
C GLU A 136 -7.69 -13.90 10.35
N LYS A 137 -7.67 -13.17 11.47
CA LYS A 137 -8.61 -13.41 12.59
C LYS A 137 -10.06 -13.30 12.18
N PHE A 138 -10.40 -12.37 11.29
CA PHE A 138 -11.77 -12.16 10.86
C PHE A 138 -12.23 -13.23 9.85
N VAL A 139 -11.41 -13.52 8.83
CA VAL A 139 -11.77 -14.40 7.71
C VAL A 139 -11.76 -15.87 8.12
N TYR A 140 -10.95 -16.25 9.12
CA TYR A 140 -10.92 -17.61 9.67
C TYR A 140 -11.90 -17.85 10.82
N ASN A 141 -12.52 -16.80 11.38
CA ASN A 141 -13.49 -16.98 12.46
C ASN A 141 -14.87 -17.35 11.90
N VAL A 142 -15.22 -18.64 12.00
CA VAL A 142 -16.51 -19.21 11.53
C VAL A 142 -17.76 -18.63 12.21
N GLU A 143 -17.61 -17.90 13.32
CA GLU A 143 -18.73 -17.18 13.94
C GLU A 143 -19.20 -15.99 13.09
N TYR A 144 -18.34 -15.44 12.22
CA TYR A 144 -18.73 -14.41 11.29
C TYR A 144 -19.41 -15.00 10.04
N PRO A 145 -20.46 -14.34 9.51
CA PRO A 145 -21.13 -14.76 8.29
C PRO A 145 -20.15 -14.93 7.11
N ALA A 146 -20.25 -16.05 6.40
CA ALA A 146 -19.35 -16.39 5.29
C ALA A 146 -19.30 -15.29 4.22
N ASN A 147 -20.43 -14.66 3.89
CA ASN A 147 -20.47 -13.55 2.93
C ASN A 147 -19.65 -12.33 3.37
N LYS A 148 -19.64 -11.98 4.67
CA LYS A 148 -18.84 -10.87 5.20
C LYS A 148 -17.35 -11.21 5.20
N ARG A 149 -17.00 -12.44 5.59
CA ARG A 149 -15.63 -12.95 5.56
C ARG A 149 -15.08 -12.95 4.13
N LYS A 150 -15.86 -13.50 3.19
CA LYS A 150 -15.53 -13.52 1.77
C LYS A 150 -15.39 -12.11 1.19
N PHE A 151 -16.33 -11.21 1.49
CA PHE A 151 -16.26 -9.82 1.03
C PHE A 151 -14.96 -9.13 1.47
N LEU A 152 -14.58 -9.28 2.75
CA LEU A 152 -13.35 -8.69 3.26
C LEU A 152 -12.11 -9.32 2.59
N MET A 153 -12.07 -10.65 2.47
CA MET A 153 -10.98 -11.36 1.80
C MET A 153 -10.84 -10.93 0.33
N ASP A 154 -11.93 -10.97 -0.44
CA ASP A 154 -11.93 -10.57 -1.85
C ASP A 154 -11.51 -9.11 -2.03
N THR A 155 -11.89 -8.21 -1.11
CA THR A 155 -11.44 -6.81 -1.13
C THR A 155 -9.93 -6.72 -1.00
N PHE A 156 -9.32 -7.48 -0.07
CA PHE A 156 -7.88 -7.52 0.10
C PHE A 156 -7.17 -8.09 -1.13
N LEU A 157 -7.65 -9.23 -1.64
CA LEU A 157 -7.09 -9.88 -2.83
C LEU A 157 -7.17 -8.96 -4.06
N GLN A 158 -8.29 -8.25 -4.24
CA GLN A 158 -8.47 -7.30 -5.32
C GLN A 158 -7.51 -6.12 -5.18
N MET A 159 -7.39 -5.53 -3.99
CA MET A 159 -6.49 -4.40 -3.76
C MET A 159 -5.02 -4.77 -3.94
N ASP A 160 -4.62 -5.95 -3.46
CA ASP A 160 -3.27 -6.48 -3.67
C ASP A 160 -2.99 -6.68 -5.17
N PHE A 161 -3.92 -7.30 -5.91
CA PHE A 161 -3.81 -7.45 -7.36
C PHE A 161 -3.69 -6.11 -8.11
N LEU A 162 -4.46 -5.10 -7.71
CA LEU A 162 -4.39 -3.77 -8.32
C LEU A 162 -3.03 -3.08 -8.09
N CYS A 163 -2.40 -3.35 -6.94
CA CYS A 163 -1.13 -2.75 -6.57
C CYS A 163 0.06 -3.49 -7.21
N PHE A 164 0.09 -4.82 -7.10
CA PHE A 164 1.28 -5.64 -7.36
C PHE A 164 1.09 -6.66 -8.50
N GLY A 165 -0.10 -6.75 -9.07
CA GLY A 165 -0.42 -7.72 -10.12
C GLY A 165 -0.71 -9.12 -9.57
N GLN A 166 -0.51 -10.13 -10.40
CA GLN A 166 -0.87 -11.50 -10.03
C GLN A 166 0.05 -12.05 -8.94
N GLN A 167 -0.53 -12.37 -7.78
CA GLN A 167 0.11 -13.08 -6.69
C GLN A 167 -0.53 -14.45 -6.46
N THR A 168 0.25 -15.38 -5.92
CA THR A 168 -0.28 -16.68 -5.49
C THR A 168 -0.61 -16.62 -4.02
N PHE A 169 -1.91 -16.70 -3.70
CA PHE A 169 -2.39 -16.79 -2.33
C PHE A 169 -2.54 -18.26 -1.95
N THR A 170 -1.98 -18.64 -0.80
CA THR A 170 -2.10 -19.99 -0.25
C THR A 170 -2.83 -19.92 1.07
N ASN A 171 -3.39 -21.05 1.52
CA ASN A 171 -4.19 -21.11 2.74
C ASN A 171 -5.30 -20.05 2.71
N LEU A 172 -6.18 -20.14 1.72
CA LEU A 172 -7.45 -19.40 1.75
C LEU A 172 -8.50 -20.30 2.43
N PRO A 173 -9.40 -19.75 3.27
CA PRO A 173 -10.46 -20.55 3.87
C PRO A 173 -11.37 -21.15 2.81
N LEU A 174 -11.29 -22.48 2.64
CA LEU A 174 -11.96 -23.19 1.57
C LEU A 174 -13.47 -23.00 1.61
N ASP A 175 -14.05 -22.92 2.81
CA ASP A 175 -15.48 -22.71 3.04
C ASP A 175 -16.02 -21.41 2.40
N LEU A 176 -15.15 -20.44 2.10
CA LEU A 176 -15.55 -19.19 1.42
C LEU A 176 -15.67 -19.33 -0.10
N TYR A 177 -15.10 -20.39 -0.68
CA TYR A 177 -15.01 -20.60 -2.12
C TYR A 177 -15.55 -21.97 -2.56
N GLU A 178 -15.94 -22.82 -1.63
CA GLU A 178 -16.69 -24.06 -1.89
C GLU A 178 -18.06 -23.74 -2.53
N GLY A 179 -18.36 -24.44 -3.63
CA GLY A 179 -19.57 -24.21 -4.44
C GLY A 179 -19.39 -23.27 -5.63
N VAL A 180 -18.19 -22.68 -5.83
CA VAL A 180 -17.81 -22.01 -7.08
C VAL A 180 -17.21 -23.06 -8.03
N THR A 181 -18.06 -23.97 -8.51
CA THR A 181 -17.75 -24.74 -9.72
C THR A 181 -18.21 -23.95 -10.93
N ASP A 182 -17.28 -23.68 -11.84
CA ASP A 182 -17.47 -23.13 -13.20
C ASP A 182 -17.56 -21.60 -13.34
N ILE A 183 -16.41 -20.96 -13.57
CA ILE A 183 -16.22 -20.05 -14.73
C ILE A 183 -14.75 -20.15 -15.21
N ILE A 184 -14.42 -21.25 -15.88
CA ILE A 184 -13.43 -21.21 -16.96
C ILE A 184 -14.12 -21.84 -18.16
N GLY A 185 -14.67 -20.98 -19.02
CA GLY A 185 -15.22 -21.30 -20.33
C GLY A 185 -14.75 -20.25 -21.32
#